data_AF-A0A379WKM7-F1
#
_entry.id   AF-A0A379WKM7-F1
#
_cell.length_a   1.000
_cell.length_b   1.000
_cell.length_c   1.000
_cell.angle_alpha   90.00
_cell.angle_beta   90.00
_cell.angle_gamma   90.00
#
_symmetry.space_group_name_H-M   'P 1'
#
loop_
_entity.id
_entity.type
_entity.pdbx_description
1 polymer ?
#
loop_
_entity_poly.entity_id
_entity_poly.type
_entity_poly.pdbx_seq_one_letter_code
_entity_poly.pdbx_strand_id
1 'polypeptide(L)'
;MPIELAFLIGIAVLLFLALKLKVNAFMALLATALVIGVLSGMPQTKVVDAIVSGFSGTVKSIGIVIIFGIMLGNYLDASRGTTRMALDTIRMVGQKRSGIAMVITGYIVSIPVFSDAAFVILSPLVKAIAKRTKISIAILSVSLSAGLLATHVYVPPTPGPLAAAGMLGIDIGRAILYGSFAALFMALAGWLFAEIYFKNKKDDFYTYQETEAQKPDVDMNSDDLPGSLASIMPLFCADPSHYSKYFLQYAAAENITYRTSCGIYW
;
A
#
# COMPACT_ATOMS: atom_id res chain seq x y z
N MET A 1 -34.47 14.82 13.75
CA MET A 1 -33.23 15.03 14.53
C MET A 1 -32.35 15.99 13.74
N PRO A 2 -31.61 16.93 14.36
CA PRO A 2 -30.64 17.73 13.62
C PRO A 2 -29.61 16.82 12.92
N ILE A 3 -29.29 17.12 11.66
CA ILE A 3 -28.45 16.27 10.80
C ILE A 3 -27.05 16.05 11.39
N GLU A 4 -26.52 17.05 12.10
CA GLU A 4 -25.22 17.00 12.77
C GLU A 4 -25.17 15.89 13.83
N LEU A 5 -26.27 15.70 14.54
CA LEU A 5 -26.37 14.69 15.60
C LEU A 5 -26.52 13.28 15.01
N ALA A 6 -27.28 13.16 13.91
CA ALA A 6 -27.35 11.91 13.15
C ALA A 6 -25.98 11.51 12.58
N PHE A 7 -25.19 12.49 12.13
CA PHE A 7 -23.83 12.27 11.64
C PHE A 7 -22.87 11.81 12.74
N LEU A 8 -22.88 12.47 13.90
CA LEU A 8 -22.08 12.05 15.06
C LEU A 8 -22.41 10.63 15.53
N ILE A 9 -23.71 10.30 15.58
CA ILE A 9 -24.17 8.93 15.88
C ILE A 9 -23.67 7.95 14.82
N GLY A 10 -23.74 8.33 13.55
CA GLY A 10 -23.21 7.54 12.44
C GLY A 10 -21.72 7.23 12.59
N ILE A 11 -20.89 8.22 12.91
CA ILE A 11 -19.45 8.00 13.16
C ILE A 11 -19.25 7.05 14.34
N ALA A 12 -19.99 7.23 15.43
CA ALA A 12 -19.89 6.34 16.59
C ALA A 12 -20.27 4.90 16.24
N VAL A 13 -21.33 4.70 15.45
CA VAL A 13 -21.79 3.39 14.97
C VAL A 13 -20.73 2.76 14.06
N LEU A 14 -20.18 3.51 13.11
CA LEU A 14 -19.12 3.05 12.22
C LEU A 14 -17.91 2.54 13.01
N LEU A 15 -17.41 3.37 13.93
CA LEU A 15 -16.25 3.03 14.76
C LEU A 15 -16.54 1.82 15.66
N PHE A 16 -17.74 1.73 16.21
CA PHE A 16 -18.16 0.59 17.03
C PHE A 16 -18.21 -0.71 16.22
N LEU A 17 -18.79 -0.69 15.01
CA LEU A 17 -18.86 -1.85 14.12
C LEU A 17 -17.47 -2.30 13.66
N ALA A 18 -16.62 -1.34 13.27
CA ALA A 18 -15.29 -1.62 12.74
C ALA A 18 -14.32 -2.10 13.84
N LEU A 19 -14.28 -1.44 14.99
CA LEU A 19 -13.26 -1.71 16.02
C LEU A 19 -13.69 -2.80 17.01
N LYS A 20 -14.97 -2.83 17.41
CA LYS A 20 -15.44 -3.74 18.48
C LYS A 20 -16.03 -5.02 17.93
N LEU A 21 -16.93 -4.90 16.95
CA LEU A 21 -17.58 -6.06 16.31
C LEU A 21 -16.72 -6.68 15.19
N LYS A 22 -15.65 -5.99 14.76
CA LYS A 22 -14.75 -6.42 13.68
C LYS A 22 -15.50 -6.81 12.41
N VAL A 23 -16.58 -6.09 12.11
CA VAL A 23 -17.35 -6.28 10.87
C VAL A 23 -16.50 -5.77 9.71
N ASN A 24 -16.57 -6.45 8.56
CA ASN A 24 -15.89 -6.01 7.34
C ASN A 24 -16.26 -4.55 7.02
N ALA A 25 -15.25 -3.72 6.70
CA ALA A 25 -15.39 -2.29 6.47
C ALA A 25 -16.53 -1.94 5.50
N PHE A 26 -16.72 -2.73 4.44
CA PHE A 26 -17.82 -2.54 3.49
C PHE A 26 -19.20 -2.68 4.15
N MET A 27 -19.39 -3.72 4.96
CA MET A 27 -20.65 -3.95 5.68
C MET A 27 -20.87 -2.89 6.77
N ALA A 28 -19.80 -2.46 7.45
CA ALA A 28 -19.86 -1.40 8.45
C ALA A 28 -20.29 -0.06 7.82
N LEU A 29 -19.78 0.28 6.63
CA LEU A 29 -20.15 1.50 5.90
C LEU A 29 -21.62 1.46 5.45
N LEU A 30 -22.08 0.35 4.88
CA LEU A 30 -23.49 0.20 4.47
C LEU A 30 -24.45 0.29 5.65
N ALA A 31 -24.16 -0.41 6.75
CA ALA A 31 -24.97 -0.37 7.96
C ALA A 31 -25.03 1.04 8.55
N THR A 32 -23.89 1.73 8.58
CA THR A 32 -23.82 3.12 9.05
C THR A 32 -24.63 4.05 8.15
N ALA A 33 -24.55 3.91 6.83
CA ALA A 33 -25.31 4.72 5.89
C ALA A 33 -26.83 4.54 6.06
N LEU A 34 -27.28 3.31 6.33
CA LEU A 34 -28.68 3.03 6.67
C LEU A 34 -29.11 3.73 7.97
N VAL A 35 -28.29 3.64 9.02
CA VAL A 35 -28.58 4.29 10.31
C VAL A 35 -28.68 5.81 10.14
N ILE A 36 -27.73 6.44 9.45
CA ILE A 36 -27.74 7.88 9.20
C ILE A 36 -28.98 8.27 8.37
N GLY A 37 -29.29 7.53 7.30
CA GLY A 37 -30.43 7.82 6.44
C GLY A 37 -31.77 7.78 7.19
N VAL A 38 -31.96 6.78 8.05
CA VAL A 38 -33.16 6.65 8.89
C VAL A 38 -33.23 7.76 9.95
N LEU A 39 -32.13 8.04 10.65
CA LEU A 39 -32.08 9.09 11.68
C LEU A 39 -32.26 10.50 11.12
N SER A 40 -31.89 10.70 9.85
CA SER A 40 -32.09 11.95 9.11
C SER A 40 -33.55 12.19 8.71
N GLY A 41 -34.44 11.20 8.90
CA GLY A 41 -35.86 11.32 8.58
C GLY A 41 -36.20 11.12 7.10
N MET A 42 -35.30 10.52 6.31
CA MET A 42 -35.59 10.19 4.92
C MET A 42 -36.57 9.01 4.83
N PRO A 43 -37.50 9.01 3.85
CA PRO A 43 -38.29 7.83 3.53
C PRO A 43 -37.39 6.63 3.22
N GLN A 44 -37.76 5.44 3.68
CA GLN A 44 -36.93 4.24 3.63
C GLN A 44 -36.51 3.88 2.19
N THR A 45 -37.41 4.08 1.22
CA THR A 45 -37.11 3.88 -0.21
C THR A 45 -36.03 4.83 -0.70
N LYS A 46 -36.11 6.12 -0.32
CA LYS A 46 -35.11 7.12 -0.68
C LYS A 46 -33.76 6.90 -0.01
N VAL A 47 -33.72 6.28 1.17
CA VAL A 47 -32.45 5.90 1.83
C VAL A 47 -31.70 4.88 0.99
N VAL A 48 -32.38 3.82 0.55
CA VAL A 48 -31.77 2.78 -0.29
C VAL A 48 -31.28 3.37 -1.62
N ASP A 49 -32.10 4.20 -2.27
CA ASP A 49 -31.73 4.87 -3.51
C ASP A 49 -30.51 5.79 -3.34
N ALA A 50 -30.43 6.53 -2.24
CA ALA A 50 -29.28 7.38 -1.92
C ALA A 50 -27.99 6.58 -1.72
N ILE A 51 -28.08 5.43 -1.04
CA ILE A 51 -26.94 4.53 -0.85
C ILE A 51 -26.47 3.96 -2.18
N VAL A 52 -27.39 3.44 -3.01
CA VAL A 52 -27.07 2.84 -4.31
C VAL A 52 -26.50 3.89 -5.28
N SER A 53 -27.10 5.07 -5.34
CA SER A 53 -26.62 6.16 -6.21
C SER A 53 -25.26 6.69 -5.77
N GLY A 54 -25.02 6.88 -4.46
CA GLY A 54 -23.72 7.30 -3.93
C GLY A 54 -22.63 6.24 -4.19
N PHE A 55 -22.93 4.97 -3.94
CA PHE A 55 -22.02 3.86 -4.20
C PHE A 55 -21.68 3.73 -5.69
N SER A 56 -22.70 3.69 -6.56
CA SER A 56 -22.51 3.55 -8.01
C SER A 56 -21.80 4.75 -8.63
N GLY A 57 -22.07 5.97 -8.16
CA GLY A 57 -21.36 7.17 -8.58
C GLY A 57 -19.86 7.09 -8.27
N THR A 58 -19.51 6.57 -7.09
CA THR A 58 -18.11 6.34 -6.69
C THR A 58 -17.49 5.25 -7.57
N VAL A 59 -18.15 4.09 -7.73
CA VAL A 59 -17.63 3.01 -8.59
C VAL A 59 -17.42 3.49 -10.03
N LYS A 60 -18.31 4.34 -10.56
CA LYS A 60 -18.19 4.91 -11.90
C LYS A 60 -16.99 5.85 -12.04
N SER A 61 -16.69 6.64 -11.01
CA SER A 61 -15.58 7.61 -11.07
C SER A 61 -14.21 6.96 -10.85
N ILE A 62 -14.11 5.98 -9.95
CA ILE A 62 -12.80 5.44 -9.53
C ILE A 62 -12.59 3.94 -9.81
N GLY A 63 -13.63 3.19 -10.15
CA GLY A 63 -13.57 1.72 -10.24
C GLY A 63 -12.57 1.20 -11.28
N ILE A 64 -12.52 1.81 -12.47
CA ILE A 64 -11.58 1.43 -13.53
C ILE A 64 -10.13 1.64 -13.07
N VAL A 65 -9.84 2.79 -12.46
CA VAL A 65 -8.50 3.13 -11.98
C VAL A 65 -8.03 2.15 -10.90
N ILE A 66 -8.93 1.76 -9.98
CA ILE A 66 -8.62 0.77 -8.93
C ILE A 66 -8.30 -0.60 -9.54
N ILE A 67 -9.10 -1.08 -10.51
CA ILE A 67 -8.87 -2.38 -11.16
C ILE A 67 -7.52 -2.39 -11.87
N PHE A 68 -7.23 -1.37 -12.67
CA PHE A 68 -5.92 -1.25 -13.34
C PHE A 68 -4.77 -1.13 -12.34
N GLY A 69 -4.96 -0.40 -11.24
CA GLY A 69 -3.96 -0.26 -10.17
C GLY A 69 -3.63 -1.61 -9.52
N ILE A 70 -4.65 -2.40 -9.16
CA ILE A 70 -4.46 -3.74 -8.57
C ILE A 70 -3.78 -4.67 -9.58
N MET A 71 -4.19 -4.65 -10.84
CA MET A 71 -3.52 -5.44 -11.88
C MET A 71 -2.05 -5.04 -12.01
N LEU A 72 -1.74 -3.74 -12.18
CA LEU A 72 -0.36 -3.26 -12.28
C LEU A 72 0.49 -3.63 -11.05
N GLY A 73 -0.06 -3.47 -9.85
CA GLY A 73 0.61 -3.84 -8.60
C GLY A 73 0.96 -5.33 -8.55
N ASN A 74 -0.01 -6.20 -8.89
CA ASN A 74 0.20 -7.65 -8.93
C ASN A 74 1.21 -8.07 -10.01
N TYR A 75 1.19 -7.39 -11.17
CA TYR A 75 2.15 -7.64 -12.25
C TYR A 75 3.58 -7.29 -11.81
N LEU A 76 3.76 -6.15 -11.13
CA LEU A 76 5.07 -5.71 -10.61
C LEU A 76 5.60 -6.60 -9.49
N ASP A 77 4.70 -7.14 -8.66
CA ASP A 77 5.07 -8.08 -7.61
C ASP A 77 5.47 -9.45 -8.18
N ALA A 78 4.64 -10.02 -9.06
CA ALA A 78 4.89 -11.32 -9.69
C ALA A 78 6.19 -11.34 -10.52
N SER A 79 6.55 -10.21 -11.13
CA SER A 79 7.81 -10.06 -11.89
C SER A 79 9.05 -9.78 -11.02
N ARG A 80 8.87 -9.65 -9.70
CA ARG A 80 9.91 -9.14 -8.76
C ARG A 80 10.46 -7.76 -9.15
N GLY A 81 9.69 -6.99 -9.93
CA GLY A 81 10.06 -5.65 -10.38
C GLY A 81 10.27 -4.71 -9.20
N THR A 82 9.41 -4.79 -8.18
CA THR A 82 9.53 -4.05 -6.92
C THR A 82 10.88 -4.26 -6.24
N THR A 83 11.33 -5.51 -6.13
CA THR A 83 12.64 -5.86 -5.55
C THR A 83 13.79 -5.32 -6.39
N ARG A 84 13.67 -5.36 -7.72
CA ARG A 84 14.70 -4.81 -8.62
C ARG A 84 14.80 -3.29 -8.51
N MET A 85 13.67 -2.57 -8.51
CA MET A 85 13.63 -1.12 -8.35
C MET A 85 14.28 -0.68 -7.05
N ALA A 86 14.04 -1.42 -5.97
CA ALA A 86 14.69 -1.18 -4.68
C ALA A 86 16.22 -1.37 -4.76
N LEU A 87 16.69 -2.48 -5.36
CA LEU A 87 18.11 -2.74 -5.57
C LEU A 87 18.79 -1.65 -6.42
N ASP A 88 18.16 -1.24 -7.51
CA ASP A 88 18.68 -0.21 -8.40
C ASP A 88 18.77 1.15 -7.70
N THR A 89 17.76 1.49 -6.89
CA THR A 89 17.76 2.72 -6.08
C THR A 89 18.92 2.74 -5.09
N ILE A 90 19.20 1.61 -4.43
CA ILE A 90 20.34 1.48 -3.50
C ILE A 90 21.67 1.58 -4.25
N ARG A 91 21.78 0.98 -5.44
CA ARG A 91 22.99 1.07 -6.28
C ARG A 91 23.25 2.52 -6.71
N MET A 92 22.21 3.28 -7.05
CA MET A 92 22.31 4.69 -7.45
C MET A 92 22.64 5.63 -6.28
N VAL A 93 21.96 5.48 -5.13
CA VAL A 93 22.15 6.37 -3.97
C VAL A 93 23.41 6.00 -3.17
N GLY A 94 23.80 4.72 -3.22
CA GLY A 94 24.97 4.17 -2.56
C GLY A 94 24.68 3.62 -1.15
N GLN A 95 25.43 2.58 -0.78
CA GLN A 95 25.26 1.85 0.49
C GLN A 95 25.52 2.68 1.75
N LYS A 96 26.19 3.83 1.63
CA LYS A 96 26.45 4.74 2.76
C LYS A 96 25.22 5.57 3.16
N ARG A 97 24.19 5.65 2.31
CA ARG A 97 22.96 6.44 2.52
C ARG A 97 21.70 5.58 2.36
N SER A 98 21.76 4.34 2.86
CA SER A 98 20.68 3.36 2.70
C SER A 98 19.33 3.83 3.25
N GLY A 99 19.30 4.68 4.28
CA GLY A 99 18.06 5.29 4.78
C GLY A 99 17.31 6.08 3.70
N ILE A 100 17.99 7.01 3.02
CA ILE A 100 17.41 7.78 1.91
C ILE A 100 17.01 6.86 0.74
N ALA A 101 17.84 5.87 0.43
CA ALA A 101 17.52 4.91 -0.62
C ALA A 101 16.21 4.16 -0.33
N MET A 102 15.95 3.81 0.93
CA MET A 102 14.70 3.17 1.35
C MET A 102 13.49 4.09 1.24
N VAL A 103 13.65 5.38 1.57
CA VAL A 103 12.57 6.37 1.40
C VAL A 103 12.19 6.50 -0.06
N ILE A 104 13.18 6.68 -0.94
CA ILE A 104 12.97 6.83 -2.38
C ILE A 104 12.35 5.55 -2.96
N THR A 105 12.86 4.39 -2.55
CA THR A 105 12.30 3.09 -2.95
C THR A 105 10.83 3.01 -2.57
N GLY A 106 10.49 3.28 -1.31
CA GLY A 106 9.10 3.24 -0.84
C GLY A 106 8.21 4.25 -1.56
N TYR A 107 8.73 5.44 -1.81
CA TYR A 107 8.02 6.50 -2.54
C TYR A 107 7.64 6.06 -3.96
N ILE A 108 8.56 5.42 -4.69
CA ILE A 108 8.31 5.00 -6.07
C ILE A 108 7.44 3.73 -6.12
N VAL A 109 7.74 2.75 -5.27
CA VAL A 109 7.07 1.44 -5.25
C VAL A 109 5.61 1.54 -4.80
N SER A 110 5.29 2.44 -3.86
CA SER A 110 3.93 2.55 -3.33
C SER A 110 2.93 3.21 -4.30
N ILE A 111 3.38 3.80 -5.40
CA ILE A 111 2.47 4.37 -6.39
C ILE A 111 1.66 3.25 -7.06
N PRO A 112 2.28 2.17 -7.58
CA PRO A 112 1.54 1.04 -8.15
C PRO A 112 1.20 -0.08 -7.16
N VAL A 113 1.96 -0.25 -6.06
CA VAL A 113 1.76 -1.35 -5.09
C VAL A 113 1.18 -0.80 -3.80
N PHE A 114 0.23 -1.52 -3.19
CA PHE A 114 -0.28 -1.17 -1.85
C PHE A 114 0.85 -1.14 -0.82
N SER A 115 0.86 -0.15 0.07
CA SER A 115 1.93 0.07 1.05
C SER A 115 2.22 -1.17 1.90
N ASP A 116 1.16 -1.87 2.30
CA ASP A 116 1.26 -2.98 3.24
C ASP A 116 1.88 -4.21 2.57
N ALA A 117 1.41 -4.52 1.35
CA ALA A 117 2.00 -5.56 0.52
C ALA A 117 3.46 -5.23 0.17
N ALA A 118 3.73 -4.00 -0.29
CA ALA A 118 5.07 -3.54 -0.65
C ALA A 118 6.05 -3.65 0.53
N PHE A 119 5.62 -3.31 1.75
CA PHE A 119 6.45 -3.44 2.93
C PHE A 119 6.81 -4.91 3.23
N VAL A 120 5.85 -5.83 3.11
CA VAL A 120 6.09 -7.27 3.31
C VAL A 120 7.05 -7.82 2.24
N ILE A 121 6.86 -7.43 0.98
CA ILE A 121 7.71 -7.83 -0.16
C ILE A 121 9.15 -7.33 0.01
N LEU A 122 9.33 -6.10 0.50
CA LEU A 122 10.64 -5.46 0.67
C LEU A 122 11.30 -5.74 2.03
N SER A 123 10.58 -6.26 3.02
CA SER A 123 11.10 -6.68 4.32
C SER A 123 12.36 -7.57 4.25
N PRO A 124 12.44 -8.64 3.42
CA PRO A 124 13.65 -9.45 3.30
C PRO A 124 14.83 -8.64 2.73
N LEU A 125 14.57 -7.70 1.82
CA LEU A 125 15.58 -6.81 1.27
C LEU A 125 16.13 -5.85 2.33
N VAL A 126 15.25 -5.25 3.15
CA VAL A 126 15.65 -4.38 4.27
C VAL A 126 16.60 -5.12 5.22
N LYS A 127 16.27 -6.37 5.58
CA LYS A 127 17.13 -7.24 6.41
C LYS A 127 18.49 -7.51 5.75
N ALA A 128 18.51 -7.79 4.44
CA ALA A 128 19.74 -8.04 3.70
C ALA A 128 20.67 -6.80 3.66
N ILE A 129 20.10 -5.61 3.47
CA ILE A 129 20.84 -4.34 3.46
C ILE A 129 21.38 -4.01 4.84
N ALA A 130 20.57 -4.20 5.88
CA ALA A 130 21.01 -3.93 7.26
C ALA A 130 22.25 -4.76 7.63
N LYS A 131 22.25 -6.06 7.29
CA LYS A 131 23.39 -6.95 7.52
C LYS A 131 24.67 -6.49 6.80
N ARG A 132 24.55 -5.99 5.55
CA ARG A 132 25.72 -5.53 4.77
C ARG A 132 26.22 -4.14 5.18
N THR A 133 25.30 -3.22 5.47
CA THR A 133 25.62 -1.81 5.73
C THR A 133 25.86 -1.50 7.20
N LYS A 134 25.55 -2.45 8.10
CA LYS A 134 25.58 -2.29 9.56
C LYS A 134 24.73 -1.12 10.07
N ILE A 135 23.75 -0.69 9.26
CA ILE A 135 22.74 0.29 9.66
C ILE A 135 21.62 -0.47 10.36
N SER A 136 21.07 0.13 11.42
CA SER A 136 19.96 -0.47 12.16
C SER A 136 18.76 -0.76 11.25
N ILE A 137 18.19 -1.96 11.36
CA ILE A 137 16.99 -2.35 10.60
C ILE A 137 15.84 -1.39 10.88
N ALA A 138 15.71 -0.87 12.12
CA ALA A 138 14.66 0.07 12.47
C ALA A 138 14.73 1.36 11.63
N ILE A 139 15.93 1.90 11.42
CA ILE A 139 16.13 3.09 10.56
C ILE A 139 15.66 2.78 9.14
N LEU A 140 16.06 1.62 8.59
CA LEU A 140 15.73 1.24 7.21
C LEU A 140 14.23 0.94 7.03
N SER A 141 13.63 0.20 7.95
CA SER A 141 12.20 -0.13 7.94
C SER A 141 11.35 1.12 8.07
N VAL A 142 11.64 2.01 9.03
CA VAL A 142 10.87 3.25 9.21
C VAL A 142 11.07 4.19 8.03
N SER A 143 12.29 4.28 7.49
CA SER A 143 12.57 5.04 6.28
C SER A 143 11.77 4.52 5.07
N LEU A 144 11.69 3.21 4.92
CA LEU A 144 10.88 2.57 3.87
C LEU A 144 9.39 2.85 4.08
N SER A 145 8.87 2.64 5.30
CA SER A 145 7.47 2.90 5.65
C SER A 145 7.10 4.37 5.44
N ALA A 146 8.00 5.31 5.76
CA ALA A 146 7.77 6.73 5.54
C ALA A 146 7.58 7.05 4.05
N GLY A 147 8.41 6.50 3.17
CA GLY A 147 8.26 6.66 1.71
C GLY A 147 6.97 6.01 1.18
N LEU A 148 6.69 4.78 1.62
CA LEU A 148 5.49 4.04 1.21
C LEU A 148 4.22 4.78 1.63
N LEU A 149 4.05 5.08 2.92
CA LEU A 149 2.83 5.71 3.45
C LEU A 149 2.63 7.12 2.92
N ALA A 150 3.70 7.89 2.70
CA ALA A 150 3.60 9.25 2.16
C ALA A 150 2.92 9.29 0.80
N THR A 151 3.34 8.43 -0.13
CA THR A 151 2.71 8.40 -1.46
C THR A 151 1.38 7.68 -1.43
N HIS A 152 1.24 6.61 -0.64
CA HIS A 152 -0.02 5.87 -0.51
C HIS A 152 -1.22 6.75 -0.11
N VAL A 153 -1.00 7.71 0.79
CA VAL A 153 -2.07 8.54 1.38
C VAL A 153 -2.25 9.88 0.66
N TYR A 154 -1.30 10.34 -0.14
CA TYR A 154 -1.40 11.64 -0.82
C TYR A 154 -1.55 11.57 -2.33
N VAL A 155 -1.09 10.49 -2.98
CA VAL A 155 -1.00 10.42 -4.44
C VAL A 155 -2.04 9.44 -4.98
N PRO A 156 -3.03 9.90 -5.79
CA PRO A 156 -3.86 9.00 -6.58
C PRO A 156 -2.96 8.16 -7.51
N PRO A 157 -3.09 6.82 -7.55
CA PRO A 157 -4.33 6.10 -7.86
C PRO A 157 -4.95 5.32 -6.69
N THR A 158 -4.41 5.46 -5.47
CA THR A 158 -4.89 4.71 -4.31
C THR A 158 -6.35 5.05 -3.98
N PRO A 159 -7.16 4.08 -3.53
CA PRO A 159 -8.61 4.28 -3.39
C PRO A 159 -9.00 5.47 -2.50
N GLY A 160 -8.27 5.70 -1.40
CA GLY A 160 -8.55 6.80 -0.47
C GLY A 160 -8.38 8.19 -1.08
N PRO A 161 -7.17 8.56 -1.53
CA PRO A 161 -6.90 9.84 -2.22
C PRO A 161 -7.73 10.04 -3.49
N LEU A 162 -7.95 8.97 -4.24
CA LEU A 162 -8.76 9.01 -5.46
C LEU A 162 -10.25 9.23 -5.15
N ALA A 163 -10.78 8.61 -4.09
CA ALA A 163 -12.14 8.86 -3.62
C ALA A 163 -12.30 10.30 -3.12
N ALA A 164 -11.32 10.83 -2.36
CA ALA A 164 -11.33 12.21 -1.91
C ALA A 164 -11.31 13.20 -3.09
N ALA A 165 -10.47 12.97 -4.10
CA ALA A 165 -10.43 13.78 -5.31
C ALA A 165 -11.77 13.71 -6.09
N GLY A 166 -12.35 12.52 -6.22
CA GLY A 166 -13.63 12.30 -6.89
C GLY A 166 -14.81 12.97 -6.18
N MET A 167 -14.85 12.93 -4.84
CA MET A 167 -15.90 13.57 -4.03
C MET A 167 -15.81 15.10 -4.05
N LEU A 168 -14.59 15.64 -4.05
CA LEU A 168 -14.35 17.09 -4.08
C LEU A 168 -14.41 17.68 -5.50
N GLY A 169 -14.55 16.84 -6.53
CA GLY A 169 -14.52 17.27 -7.93
C GLY A 169 -13.15 17.84 -8.35
N ILE A 170 -12.07 17.41 -7.70
CA ILE A 170 -10.71 17.84 -8.00
C ILE A 170 -10.20 17.06 -9.19
N ASP A 171 -9.60 17.77 -10.15
CA ASP A 171 -8.91 17.14 -11.27
C ASP A 171 -7.79 16.21 -10.79
N ILE A 172 -7.77 14.98 -11.29
CA ILE A 172 -6.84 13.93 -10.85
C ILE A 172 -5.38 14.33 -11.12
N GLY A 173 -5.11 15.01 -12.25
CA GLY A 173 -3.77 15.47 -12.58
C GLY A 173 -3.25 16.50 -11.58
N ARG A 174 -4.11 17.44 -11.17
CA ARG A 174 -3.78 18.40 -10.10
C ARG A 174 -3.59 17.70 -8.75
N ALA A 175 -4.46 16.75 -8.42
CA ALA A 175 -4.35 15.98 -7.18
C ALA A 175 -3.03 15.21 -7.11
N ILE A 176 -2.57 14.62 -8.22
CA ILE A 176 -1.25 13.98 -8.30
C ILE A 176 -0.13 14.98 -8.10
N LEU A 177 -0.13 16.12 -8.81
CA LEU A 177 0.94 17.11 -8.70
C LEU A 177 1.10 17.66 -7.26
N TYR A 178 0.00 18.11 -6.66
CA TYR A 178 0.03 18.64 -5.29
C TYR A 178 0.25 17.53 -4.25
N GLY A 179 -0.36 16.36 -4.46
CA GLY A 179 -0.21 15.19 -3.60
C GLY A 179 1.22 14.68 -3.57
N SER A 180 1.88 14.53 -4.73
CA SER A 180 3.28 14.10 -4.82
C SER A 180 4.20 15.11 -4.15
N PHE A 181 3.95 16.41 -4.34
CA PHE A 181 4.73 17.45 -3.68
C PHE A 181 4.58 17.38 -2.15
N ALA A 182 3.36 17.27 -1.64
CA ALA A 182 3.11 17.12 -0.20
C ALA A 182 3.70 15.82 0.37
N ALA A 183 3.56 14.71 -0.36
CA ALA A 183 4.15 13.42 -0.01
C ALA A 183 5.67 13.50 0.14
N LEU A 184 6.34 14.32 -0.68
CA LEU A 184 7.80 14.49 -0.60
C LEU A 184 8.22 15.10 0.74
N PHE A 185 7.52 16.12 1.23
CA PHE A 185 7.80 16.68 2.56
C PHE A 185 7.53 15.68 3.68
N MET A 186 6.45 14.90 3.56
CA MET A 186 6.12 13.90 4.57
C MET A 186 7.14 12.75 4.59
N ALA A 187 7.58 12.29 3.43
CA ALA A 187 8.61 11.26 3.29
C ALA A 187 9.95 11.75 3.87
N LEU A 188 10.33 13.00 3.60
CA LEU A 188 11.53 13.63 4.16
C LEU A 188 11.43 13.78 5.68
N ALA A 189 10.27 14.21 6.20
CA ALA A 189 10.06 14.32 7.64
C ALA A 189 10.15 12.97 8.34
N GLY A 190 9.56 11.91 7.76
CA GLY A 190 9.64 10.55 8.29
C GLY A 190 11.06 9.98 8.25
N TRP A 191 11.82 10.29 7.20
CA TRP A 191 13.24 9.95 7.13
C TRP A 191 14.10 10.67 8.18
N LEU A 192 13.91 11.97 8.32
CA LEU A 192 14.61 12.77 9.35
C LEU A 192 14.29 12.26 10.75
N PHE A 193 13.02 11.93 11.00
CA PHE A 193 12.61 11.32 12.27
C PHE A 193 13.34 9.98 12.48
N ALA A 194 13.40 9.13 11.46
CA ALA A 194 14.09 7.86 11.55
C ALA A 194 15.57 8.03 11.92
N GLU A 195 16.27 8.97 11.28
CA GLU A 195 17.69 9.20 11.55
C GLU A 195 17.98 9.95 12.85
N ILE A 196 17.10 10.83 13.31
CA ILE A 196 17.34 11.56 14.56
C ILE A 196 17.03 10.65 15.75
N TYR A 197 15.91 9.92 15.70
CA TYR A 197 15.42 9.17 16.84
C TYR A 197 16.11 7.82 17.01
N PHE A 198 16.38 7.09 15.91
CA PHE A 198 16.91 5.73 15.99
C PHE A 198 18.43 5.63 15.92
N LYS A 199 19.13 6.67 15.47
CA LYS A 199 20.60 6.66 15.37
C LYS A 199 21.32 6.52 16.72
N ASN A 200 20.70 6.95 17.81
CA ASN A 200 21.28 6.89 19.17
C ASN A 200 20.73 5.73 20.02
N LYS A 201 19.87 4.87 19.46
CA LYS A 201 19.28 3.73 20.18
C LYS A 201 20.13 2.48 19.95
N LYS A 202 20.33 1.70 21.02
CA LYS A 202 20.98 0.37 20.93
C LYS A 202 20.10 -0.59 20.15
N ASP A 203 20.74 -1.51 19.41
CA ASP A 203 20.06 -2.53 18.59
C ASP A 203 19.11 -3.44 19.38
N ASP A 204 19.28 -3.52 20.71
CA ASP A 204 18.45 -4.29 21.65
C ASP A 204 17.09 -3.64 21.96
N PHE A 205 16.81 -2.46 21.41
CA PHE A 205 15.53 -1.77 21.57
C PHE A 205 14.40 -2.40 20.75
N TYR A 206 14.72 -3.27 19.77
CA TYR A 206 13.73 -3.92 18.90
C TYR A 206 13.77 -5.43 19.03
N THR A 207 12.63 -6.02 19.36
CA THR A 207 12.43 -7.47 19.28
C THR A 207 12.02 -7.84 17.86
N TYR A 208 12.86 -8.62 17.19
CA TYR A 208 12.50 -9.23 15.92
C TYR A 208 11.60 -10.44 16.20
N GLN A 209 10.43 -10.46 15.57
CA GLN A 209 9.76 -11.73 15.34
C GLN A 209 10.37 -12.35 14.08
N GLU A 210 11.20 -13.37 14.26
CA GLU A 210 11.58 -14.25 13.17
C GLU A 210 10.36 -15.09 12.78
N THR A 211 9.60 -14.64 11.80
CA THR A 211 8.63 -15.53 11.15
C THR A 211 9.45 -16.55 10.35
N GLU A 212 9.40 -17.83 10.77
CA GLU A 212 10.18 -18.97 10.27
C GLU A 212 10.07 -19.26 8.74
N ALA A 213 9.32 -18.47 7.97
CA ALA A 213 9.05 -18.73 6.56
C ALA A 213 9.77 -17.80 5.55
N GLN A 214 10.61 -16.85 5.95
CA GLN A 214 11.39 -16.06 4.99
C GLN A 214 12.78 -16.66 4.76
N LYS A 215 12.88 -17.57 3.77
CA LYS A 215 14.18 -18.01 3.24
C LYS A 215 15.01 -16.78 2.85
N PRO A 216 16.25 -16.64 3.37
CA PRO A 216 17.15 -15.60 2.91
C PRO A 216 17.63 -16.02 1.52
N ASP A 217 17.46 -15.15 0.54
CA ASP A 217 18.47 -14.81 -0.46
C ASP A 217 17.81 -13.97 -1.55
N VAL A 218 17.61 -12.68 -1.25
CA VAL A 218 17.65 -11.68 -2.33
C VAL A 218 19.13 -11.49 -2.62
N ASP A 219 19.64 -12.22 -3.60
CA ASP A 219 21.02 -12.04 -4.05
C ASP A 219 21.13 -10.67 -4.73
N MET A 220 21.76 -9.72 -4.02
CA MET A 220 22.00 -8.36 -4.50
C MET A 220 22.93 -8.30 -5.72
N ASN A 221 23.53 -9.44 -6.11
CA ASN A 221 24.39 -9.60 -7.29
C ASN A 221 23.72 -10.40 -8.43
N SER A 222 22.45 -10.79 -8.32
CA SER A 222 21.81 -11.57 -9.37
C SER A 222 21.62 -10.76 -10.67
N ASP A 223 22.28 -11.23 -11.73
CA ASP A 223 22.05 -10.85 -13.14
C ASP A 223 20.75 -11.48 -13.70
N ASP A 224 20.05 -12.28 -12.89
CA ASP A 224 18.78 -12.97 -13.22
C ASP A 224 17.51 -12.13 -12.98
N LEU A 225 17.66 -10.86 -12.56
CA LEU A 225 16.54 -9.93 -12.42
C LEU A 225 16.32 -9.18 -13.75
N PRO A 226 15.06 -9.03 -14.23
CA PRO A 226 14.79 -8.26 -15.43
C PRO A 226 15.39 -6.85 -15.29
N GLY A 227 16.08 -6.35 -16.32
CA GLY A 227 16.71 -5.03 -16.29
C GLY A 227 15.73 -3.92 -15.92
N SER A 228 16.20 -2.77 -15.42
CA SER A 228 15.33 -1.69 -14.91
C SER A 228 14.28 -1.23 -15.93
N LEU A 229 14.60 -1.28 -17.23
CA LEU A 229 13.65 -1.03 -18.33
C LEU A 229 12.70 -2.21 -18.59
N ALA A 230 13.15 -3.45 -18.40
CA ALA A 230 12.33 -4.66 -18.50
C ALA A 230 11.34 -4.79 -17.32
N SER A 231 11.66 -4.26 -16.14
CA SER A 231 10.73 -4.16 -14.99
C SER A 231 9.61 -3.14 -15.22
N ILE A 232 9.85 -2.14 -16.09
CA ILE A 232 8.85 -1.14 -16.52
C ILE A 232 8.13 -1.61 -17.80
N MET A 233 8.64 -2.62 -18.51
CA MET A 233 8.05 -3.12 -19.75
C MET A 233 6.63 -3.70 -19.60
N PRO A 234 6.24 -4.35 -18.48
CA PRO A 234 4.85 -4.71 -18.22
C PRO A 234 3.88 -3.51 -18.16
N LEU A 235 4.41 -2.31 -17.92
CA LEU A 235 3.67 -1.05 -17.86
C LEU A 235 3.24 -0.58 -19.28
N PHE A 236 3.91 -1.04 -20.33
CA PHE A 236 3.63 -0.65 -21.73
C PHE A 236 3.30 -1.83 -22.67
N CYS A 237 3.72 -3.05 -22.36
CA CYS A 237 3.56 -4.22 -23.21
C CYS A 237 3.02 -5.39 -22.37
N ALA A 238 1.72 -5.37 -22.09
CA ALA A 238 1.02 -6.51 -21.48
C ALA A 238 0.80 -7.59 -22.55
N ASP A 239 1.85 -8.37 -22.85
CA ASP A 239 1.72 -9.57 -23.68
C ASP A 239 1.31 -10.77 -22.80
N PRO A 240 0.11 -11.37 -23.01
CA PRO A 240 -0.39 -12.49 -22.21
C PRO A 240 0.44 -13.78 -22.32
N SER A 241 1.37 -13.89 -23.28
CA SER A 241 2.10 -15.13 -23.55
C SER A 241 3.33 -15.35 -22.63
N HIS A 242 3.91 -14.29 -22.07
CA HIS A 242 5.03 -14.38 -21.11
C HIS A 242 4.58 -14.78 -19.70
N TYR A 243 3.27 -14.72 -19.43
CA TYR A 243 2.63 -14.94 -18.13
C TYR A 243 2.73 -16.37 -17.60
N SER A 244 2.59 -17.35 -18.50
CA SER A 244 2.50 -18.77 -18.11
C SER A 244 3.76 -19.25 -17.39
N LYS A 245 4.94 -18.78 -17.79
CA LYS A 245 6.21 -19.24 -17.21
C LYS A 245 6.46 -18.70 -15.80
N TYR A 246 6.19 -17.42 -15.55
CA TYR A 246 6.39 -16.82 -14.23
C TYR A 246 5.31 -17.22 -13.21
N PHE A 247 4.05 -17.35 -13.64
CA PHE A 247 2.96 -17.83 -12.79
C PHE A 247 3.16 -19.30 -12.37
N LEU A 248 3.61 -20.16 -13.29
CA LEU A 248 3.94 -21.56 -12.96
C LEU A 248 5.15 -21.68 -12.03
N GLN A 249 6.13 -20.78 -12.14
CA GLN A 249 7.30 -20.77 -11.25
C GLN A 249 6.97 -20.24 -9.85
N TYR A 250 5.99 -19.33 -9.73
CA TYR A 250 5.42 -18.88 -8.46
C TYR A 250 4.59 -19.99 -7.80
N ALA A 251 3.72 -20.65 -8.56
CA ALA A 251 2.89 -21.77 -8.11
C ALA A 251 3.69 -23.06 -7.79
N ALA A 252 4.90 -23.21 -8.34
CA ALA A 252 5.80 -24.32 -8.01
C ALA A 252 6.69 -24.04 -6.78
N ALA A 253 6.93 -22.77 -6.44
CA ALA A 253 7.72 -22.35 -5.29
C ALA A 253 6.91 -22.38 -3.98
N GLU A 254 5.63 -22.05 -4.05
CA GLU A 254 4.67 -22.34 -2.99
C GLU A 254 4.10 -23.73 -3.22
N ASN A 255 4.47 -24.71 -2.40
CA ASN A 255 3.84 -26.02 -2.42
C ASN A 255 2.39 -25.87 -1.91
N ILE A 256 1.49 -25.34 -2.74
CA ILE A 256 0.07 -25.08 -2.46
C ILE A 256 -0.63 -26.44 -2.36
N THR A 257 -0.42 -27.09 -1.23
CA THR A 257 -1.36 -28.07 -0.71
C THR A 257 -2.53 -27.23 -0.21
N TYR A 258 -3.68 -27.31 -0.89
CA TYR A 258 -4.93 -26.73 -0.42
C TYR A 258 -5.28 -27.30 0.96
N ARG A 259 -4.77 -26.70 2.03
CA ARG A 259 -5.26 -26.90 3.39
C ARG A 259 -6.17 -25.72 3.70
N THR A 260 -7.46 -25.97 3.53
CA THR A 260 -8.53 -25.15 4.05
C THR A 260 -8.29 -24.88 5.53
N SER A 261 -7.77 -23.71 5.86
CA SER A 261 -7.90 -23.14 7.19
C SER A 261 -8.15 -21.66 7.03
N CYS A 262 -9.42 -21.29 7.27
CA CYS A 262 -9.85 -19.93 7.55
C CYS A 262 -8.86 -19.27 8.51
N GLY A 263 -8.16 -18.27 8.01
CA GLY A 263 -7.28 -17.40 8.77
C GLY A 263 -7.23 -16.08 8.05
N ILE A 264 -8.30 -15.30 8.20
CA ILE A 264 -8.42 -13.95 7.67
C ILE A 264 -7.35 -13.10 8.35
N TYR A 265 -6.32 -12.72 7.60
CA TYR A 265 -5.40 -11.66 7.96
C TYR A 265 -5.41 -10.65 6.80
N TRP A 266 -6.14 -9.56 7.04
CA TRP A 266 -5.91 -8.25 6.44
C TRP A 266 -5.37 -7.37 7.55
#